data_AF-A0A7Y7CWQ4-F1
#
_entry.id   AF-A0A7Y7CWQ4-F1
#
_cell.length_a   1.000
_cell.length_b   1.000
_cell.length_c   1.000
_cell.angle_alpha   90.00
_cell.angle_beta   90.00
_cell.angle_gamma   90.00
#
_symmetry.space_group_name_H-M   'P 1'
#
loop_
_entity.id
_entity.type
_entity.pdbx_description
1 polymer ?
#
loop_
_entity_poly.entity_id
_entity_poly.type
_entity_poly.pdbx_seq_one_letter_code
_entity_poly.pdbx_strand_id
1 'polypeptide(L)'
;MQKHSKKDLEKFRSIFFLAGLVIAMAAALTTFSLKVERSHWVMEEEATPLESKTKIDQTSLIHEQISGGDSVQVASFKQPVDTDRALEYWTLDELPTPRGWSDEKEATLIDLDAYISDFVQARLGKDLLEQRTHRIFIDLEISNAGAVRNIKVHRSPTAQMEMEVTRILERVPTLAPGSKDGVPQAVKLIIPVKVGKDV
;
A
#
# COMPACT_ATOMS: atom_id res chain seq x y z
N MET A 1 -30.78 -54.37 -45.85
CA MET A 1 -29.49 -54.30 -45.13
C MET A 1 -28.80 -52.99 -45.50
N GLN A 2 -28.99 -51.91 -44.73
CA GLN A 2 -28.31 -50.64 -45.02
C GLN A 2 -26.99 -50.56 -44.25
N LYS A 3 -25.95 -50.22 -45.00
CA LYS A 3 -24.52 -50.39 -44.72
C LYS A 3 -24.02 -49.19 -43.90
N HIS A 4 -23.42 -49.45 -42.75
CA HIS A 4 -22.87 -48.43 -41.85
C HIS A 4 -21.77 -47.59 -42.53
N SER A 5 -21.93 -46.26 -42.46
CA SER A 5 -20.90 -45.27 -42.84
C SER A 5 -19.82 -45.23 -41.75
N LYS A 6 -18.63 -45.74 -42.06
CA LYS A 6 -17.46 -45.62 -41.18
C LYS A 6 -16.96 -44.18 -41.27
N LYS A 7 -17.17 -43.38 -40.23
CA LYS A 7 -16.62 -42.02 -40.13
C LYS A 7 -15.12 -42.11 -39.85
N ASP A 8 -14.30 -41.47 -40.67
CA ASP A 8 -12.86 -41.36 -40.45
C ASP A 8 -12.55 -40.43 -39.26
N LEU A 9 -12.25 -41.04 -38.11
CA LEU A 9 -11.95 -40.34 -36.86
C LEU A 9 -10.59 -39.61 -36.89
N GLU A 10 -9.73 -39.88 -37.87
CA GLU A 10 -8.39 -39.28 -37.95
C GLU A 10 -8.44 -37.76 -38.23
N LYS A 11 -9.43 -37.30 -39.01
CA LYS A 11 -9.60 -35.88 -39.33
C LYS A 11 -9.97 -35.03 -38.10
N PHE A 12 -10.53 -35.65 -37.07
CA PHE A 12 -11.02 -34.95 -35.88
C PHE A 12 -10.00 -34.94 -34.73
N ARG A 13 -8.86 -35.64 -34.84
CA ARG A 13 -7.83 -35.70 -33.78
C ARG A 13 -7.37 -34.32 -33.31
N SER A 14 -7.11 -33.41 -34.24
CA SER A 14 -6.72 -32.03 -33.93
C SER A 14 -7.83 -31.23 -33.24
N ILE A 15 -9.09 -31.48 -33.63
CA ILE A 15 -10.26 -30.80 -33.05
C ILE A 15 -10.50 -31.27 -31.61
N PHE A 16 -10.34 -32.57 -31.33
CA PHE A 16 -10.44 -33.09 -29.96
C PHE A 16 -9.32 -32.55 -29.08
N PHE A 17 -8.09 -32.43 -29.60
CA PHE A 17 -6.98 -31.84 -28.87
C PHE A 17 -7.21 -30.35 -28.57
N LEU A 18 -7.63 -29.57 -29.57
CA LEU A 18 -7.92 -28.15 -29.41
C LEU A 18 -9.09 -27.91 -28.45
N ALA A 19 -10.17 -28.69 -28.56
CA ALA A 19 -11.30 -28.62 -27.65
C ALA A 19 -10.88 -28.97 -26.21
N GLY A 20 -10.04 -29.99 -26.03
CA GLY A 20 -9.48 -30.35 -24.73
C GLY A 20 -8.62 -29.24 -24.13
N LEU A 21 -7.79 -28.58 -24.94
CA LEU A 21 -6.96 -27.46 -24.51
C LEU A 21 -7.81 -26.26 -24.04
N VAL A 22 -8.86 -25.93 -24.79
CA VAL A 22 -9.79 -24.84 -24.43
C VAL A 22 -10.52 -25.15 -23.12
N ILE A 23 -10.99 -26.40 -22.93
CA ILE A 23 -11.65 -26.83 -21.70
C ILE A 23 -10.68 -26.78 -20.51
N ALA A 24 -9.44 -27.23 -20.68
CA ALA A 24 -8.41 -27.18 -19.63
C ALA A 24 -8.06 -25.73 -19.25
N MET A 25 -7.97 -24.82 -20.22
CA MET A 25 -7.70 -23.41 -19.97
C MET A 25 -8.88 -22.74 -19.24
N ALA A 26 -10.12 -23.06 -19.61
CA ALA A 26 -11.30 -22.58 -18.89
C ALA A 26 -11.31 -23.08 -17.43
N ALA A 27 -11.00 -24.37 -17.19
CA ALA A 27 -10.90 -24.91 -15.85
C ALA A 27 -9.79 -24.23 -15.02
N ALA A 28 -8.63 -23.95 -15.62
CA ALA A 28 -7.55 -23.21 -14.98
C ALA A 28 -7.97 -21.78 -14.59
N LEU A 29 -8.66 -21.05 -15.47
CA LEU A 29 -9.18 -19.72 -15.17
C LEU A 29 -10.27 -19.75 -14.08
N THR A 30 -11.14 -20.76 -14.10
CA THR A 30 -12.22 -20.91 -13.10
C THR A 30 -11.64 -21.22 -11.72
N THR A 31 -10.65 -22.11 -11.66
CA THR A 31 -9.96 -22.46 -10.39
C THR A 31 -9.06 -21.34 -9.88
N PHE A 32 -8.44 -20.56 -10.76
CA PHE A 32 -7.67 -19.37 -10.39
C PHE A 32 -8.58 -18.27 -9.83
N SER A 33 -9.78 -18.08 -10.39
CA SER A 33 -10.77 -17.13 -9.87
C SER A 33 -11.23 -17.49 -8.45
N LEU A 34 -11.42 -18.77 -8.14
CA LEU A 34 -11.73 -19.23 -6.78
C LEU A 34 -10.57 -19.08 -5.79
N LYS A 35 -9.33 -18.91 -6.26
CA LYS A 35 -8.15 -18.70 -5.43
C LYS A 35 -7.82 -17.22 -5.23
N VAL A 36 -8.14 -16.38 -6.22
CA VAL A 36 -7.92 -14.93 -6.19
C VAL A 36 -8.88 -14.20 -5.25
N GLU A 37 -10.07 -14.76 -4.99
CA GLU A 37 -11.04 -14.17 -4.05
C GLU A 37 -10.68 -14.36 -2.56
N ARG A 38 -9.60 -15.10 -2.24
CA ARG A 38 -9.16 -15.23 -0.83
C ARG A 38 -8.24 -14.10 -0.35
N SER A 39 -8.07 -13.06 -1.18
CA SER A 39 -7.33 -11.83 -0.84
C SER A 39 -8.20 -10.57 -0.78
N HIS A 40 -9.51 -10.67 -0.99
CA HIS A 40 -10.43 -9.59 -0.63
C HIS A 40 -10.81 -9.75 0.84
N TRP A 41 -10.13 -8.98 1.68
CA TRP A 41 -10.63 -8.66 3.02
C TRP A 41 -11.96 -7.90 2.82
N VAL A 42 -13.04 -8.57 3.19
CA VAL A 42 -14.36 -7.99 3.38
C VAL A 42 -14.24 -6.99 4.54
N MET A 43 -14.47 -5.71 4.27
CA MET A 43 -14.87 -4.78 5.34
C MET A 43 -16.35 -5.01 5.58
N GLU A 44 -16.66 -5.43 6.80
CA GLU A 44 -18.00 -5.39 7.37
C GLU A 44 -18.47 -3.92 7.38
N GLU A 45 -19.42 -3.61 6.50
CA GLU A 45 -20.15 -2.35 6.49
C GLU A 45 -21.21 -2.42 7.59
N GLU A 46 -20.86 -2.00 8.81
CA GLU A 46 -21.89 -1.68 9.81
C GLU A 46 -22.52 -0.32 9.47
N ALA A 47 -23.51 -0.35 8.59
CA ALA A 47 -24.51 0.70 8.48
C ALA A 47 -25.54 0.52 9.60
N THR A 48 -25.54 1.41 10.60
CA THR A 48 -26.72 1.63 11.44
C THR A 48 -27.52 2.83 10.91
N PRO A 49 -28.80 2.65 10.53
CA PRO A 49 -29.62 3.70 9.96
C PRO A 49 -30.52 4.43 10.98
N LEU A 50 -31.02 5.59 10.54
CA LEU A 50 -32.18 6.39 11.02
C LEU A 50 -31.87 7.45 12.09
N GLU A 51 -31.77 8.73 11.69
CA GLU A 51 -32.86 9.71 11.49
C GLU A 51 -32.96 10.66 12.70
N SER A 52 -32.68 11.94 12.46
CA SER A 52 -33.41 13.02 13.11
C SER A 52 -33.36 14.27 12.22
N LYS A 53 -34.50 14.52 11.58
CA LYS A 53 -34.82 15.70 10.79
C LYS A 53 -34.72 16.94 11.65
N THR A 54 -34.02 17.96 11.19
CA THR A 54 -34.46 19.35 11.43
C THR A 54 -34.07 20.24 10.26
N LYS A 55 -35.05 20.40 9.36
CA LYS A 55 -35.48 21.66 8.77
C LYS A 55 -34.41 22.59 8.17
N ILE A 56 -34.26 22.38 6.88
CA ILE A 56 -34.10 23.39 5.83
C ILE A 56 -34.78 24.72 6.23
N ASP A 57 -34.00 25.80 6.32
CA ASP A 57 -34.47 27.16 6.06
C ASP A 57 -33.52 27.77 5.03
N GLN A 58 -33.92 27.68 3.77
CA GLN A 58 -33.42 28.55 2.71
C GLN A 58 -34.09 29.91 2.88
N THR A 59 -33.31 30.98 2.67
CA THR A 59 -33.64 32.22 1.94
C THR A 59 -33.13 33.46 2.68
N SER A 60 -32.55 34.39 1.89
CA SER A 60 -32.00 35.71 2.24
C SER A 60 -30.51 35.66 2.63
N LEU A 61 -29.56 36.37 2.01
CA LEU A 61 -29.60 37.47 1.06
C LEU A 61 -28.49 37.32 0.01
N ILE A 62 -28.90 37.28 -1.26
CA ILE A 62 -28.08 37.74 -2.37
C ILE A 62 -28.53 39.18 -2.59
N HIS A 63 -27.67 40.16 -2.36
CA HIS A 63 -27.68 41.50 -2.98
C HIS A 63 -26.42 42.23 -2.50
N GLU A 64 -25.36 42.20 -3.30
CA GLU A 64 -24.58 43.42 -3.52
C GLU A 64 -24.03 43.38 -4.94
N GLN A 65 -24.27 44.48 -5.64
CA GLN A 65 -24.10 44.70 -7.06
C GLN A 65 -22.63 44.86 -7.44
N ILE A 66 -22.33 44.42 -8.66
CA ILE A 66 -21.07 44.68 -9.35
C ILE A 66 -21.10 46.16 -9.78
N SER A 67 -20.19 46.97 -9.27
CA SER A 67 -19.84 48.27 -9.84
C SER A 67 -18.42 48.66 -9.45
N GLY A 68 -17.63 49.09 -10.43
CA GLY A 68 -16.34 49.73 -10.22
C GLY A 68 -15.17 48.78 -10.41
N GLY A 69 -14.41 48.98 -11.48
CA GLY A 69 -13.23 48.20 -11.79
C GLY A 69 -12.15 48.31 -10.73
N ASP A 70 -11.62 47.16 -10.33
CA ASP A 70 -10.24 47.00 -9.91
C ASP A 70 -9.83 45.55 -10.17
N SER A 71 -8.58 45.34 -10.56
CA SER A 71 -8.06 44.03 -10.96
C SER A 71 -8.16 43.02 -9.82
N VAL A 72 -9.03 42.02 -9.97
CA VAL A 72 -9.11 40.88 -9.05
C VAL A 72 -7.90 39.98 -9.29
N GLN A 73 -6.91 40.06 -8.40
CA GLN A 73 -5.89 39.04 -8.29
C GLN A 73 -6.58 37.73 -7.92
N VAL A 74 -6.49 36.74 -8.79
CA VAL A 74 -6.87 35.35 -8.52
C VAL A 74 -5.96 34.83 -7.41
N ALA A 75 -6.36 35.04 -6.15
CA ALA A 75 -5.77 34.35 -5.03
C ALA A 75 -6.07 32.85 -5.22
N SER A 76 -5.00 32.09 -5.43
CA SER A 76 -5.05 30.64 -5.53
C SER A 76 -5.72 30.07 -4.29
N PHE A 77 -6.95 29.57 -4.43
CA PHE A 77 -7.62 28.80 -3.40
C PHE A 77 -6.90 27.45 -3.28
N LYS A 78 -5.88 27.38 -2.42
CA LYS A 78 -5.24 26.12 -2.06
C LYS A 78 -6.25 25.34 -1.22
N GLN A 79 -6.87 24.31 -1.80
CA GLN A 79 -7.71 23.36 -1.05
C GLN A 79 -6.96 22.91 0.21
N PRO A 80 -7.64 22.70 1.34
CA PRO A 80 -7.01 22.15 2.54
C PRO A 80 -6.41 20.79 2.15
N VAL A 81 -5.08 20.71 2.19
CA VAL A 81 -4.34 19.49 1.85
C VAL A 81 -4.54 18.53 3.02
N ASP A 82 -5.31 17.46 2.81
CA ASP A 82 -5.44 16.37 3.76
C ASP A 82 -4.09 15.67 3.92
N THR A 83 -3.41 16.02 5.00
CA THR A 83 -1.99 15.71 5.23
C THR A 83 -1.79 14.36 5.93
N ASP A 84 -2.87 13.79 6.46
CA ASP A 84 -2.85 12.48 7.14
C ASP A 84 -3.08 11.34 6.14
N ARG A 85 -3.51 11.64 4.91
CA ARG A 85 -3.57 10.66 3.83
C ARG A 85 -2.15 10.30 3.37
N ALA A 86 -1.72 9.08 3.66
CA ALA A 86 -0.45 8.54 3.19
C ALA A 86 -0.34 8.58 1.66
N LEU A 87 0.66 9.31 1.18
CA LEU A 87 1.04 9.36 -0.22
C LEU A 87 2.02 8.23 -0.56
N GLU A 88 2.11 7.90 -1.84
CA GLU A 88 3.15 6.99 -2.32
C GLU A 88 4.49 7.72 -2.37
N TYR A 89 5.58 7.06 -1.98
CA TYR A 89 6.90 7.68 -1.84
C TYR A 89 7.41 8.36 -3.12
N TRP A 90 7.05 7.84 -4.29
CA TRP A 90 7.48 8.38 -5.59
C TRP A 90 6.78 9.70 -5.95
N THR A 91 5.78 10.12 -5.17
CA THR A 91 5.05 11.38 -5.38
C THR A 91 5.53 12.54 -4.50
N LEU A 92 6.46 12.26 -3.59
CA LEU A 92 7.08 13.26 -2.73
C LEU A 92 8.22 13.95 -3.46
N ASP A 93 8.46 15.19 -3.06
CA ASP A 93 9.65 15.93 -3.45
C ASP A 93 10.82 15.57 -2.53
N GLU A 94 10.53 15.39 -1.22
CA GLU A 94 11.52 15.02 -0.21
C GLU A 94 11.06 13.79 0.58
N LEU A 95 11.98 12.85 0.81
CA LEU A 95 11.73 11.65 1.61
C LEU A 95 11.87 11.93 3.11
N PRO A 96 11.27 11.07 3.96
CA PRO A 96 11.52 11.13 5.38
C PRO A 96 12.99 10.92 5.73
N THR A 97 13.50 11.75 6.63
CA THR A 97 14.92 11.79 6.95
C THR A 97 15.18 11.23 8.36
N PRO A 98 16.09 10.26 8.53
CA PRO A 98 16.49 9.75 9.84
C PRO A 98 17.07 10.81 10.77
N ARG A 99 16.89 10.59 12.09
CA ARG A 99 17.42 11.51 13.10
C ARG A 99 18.96 11.55 13.03
N GLY A 100 19.52 12.75 12.92
CA GLY A 100 20.98 12.94 12.87
C GLY A 100 21.60 12.79 11.47
N TRP A 101 20.77 12.71 10.42
CA TRP A 101 21.22 12.82 9.04
C TRP A 101 21.76 14.23 8.75
N SER A 102 22.69 14.34 7.81
CA SER A 102 23.28 15.63 7.42
C SER A 102 22.32 16.42 6.54
N ASP A 103 22.04 17.67 6.91
CA ASP A 103 21.22 18.60 6.13
C ASP A 103 21.84 18.95 4.77
N GLU A 104 23.10 18.59 4.53
CA GLU A 104 23.78 18.82 3.25
C GLU A 104 23.34 17.87 2.13
N LYS A 105 22.66 16.77 2.45
CA LYS A 105 22.22 15.76 1.49
C LYS A 105 20.80 15.32 1.75
N GLU A 106 19.97 15.37 0.72
CA GLU A 106 18.65 14.75 0.73
C GLU A 106 18.77 13.24 1.03
N ALA A 107 17.90 12.74 1.92
CA ALA A 107 17.84 11.32 2.23
C ALA A 107 17.30 10.54 1.04
N THR A 108 17.90 9.38 0.74
CA THR A 108 17.40 8.47 -0.28
C THR A 108 16.65 7.29 0.34
N LEU A 109 15.92 6.54 -0.48
CA LEU A 109 15.29 5.29 -0.04
C LEU A 109 16.31 4.29 0.52
N ILE A 110 17.53 4.26 -0.05
CA ILE A 110 18.59 3.36 0.39
C ILE A 110 19.00 3.69 1.83
N ASP A 111 19.08 4.99 2.16
CA ASP A 111 19.46 5.46 3.49
C ASP A 111 18.37 5.16 4.52
N LEU A 112 17.11 5.34 4.14
CA LEU A 112 15.96 5.03 4.99
C LEU A 112 15.83 3.52 5.23
N ASP A 113 16.01 2.72 4.18
CA ASP A 113 16.03 1.26 4.27
C ASP A 113 17.13 0.78 5.21
N ALA A 114 18.35 1.33 5.07
CA ALA A 114 19.48 1.00 5.93
C ALA A 114 19.21 1.39 7.38
N TYR A 115 18.72 2.61 7.64
CA TYR A 115 18.40 3.06 8.98
C TYR A 115 17.38 2.16 9.68
N ILE A 116 16.29 1.80 9.00
CA ILE A 116 15.25 0.95 9.58
C ILE A 116 15.74 -0.50 9.74
N SER A 117 16.45 -1.03 8.74
CA SER A 117 17.04 -2.37 8.81
C SER A 117 18.01 -2.50 9.98
N ASP A 118 18.93 -1.55 10.13
CA ASP A 118 19.92 -1.54 11.21
C ASP A 118 19.24 -1.39 12.58
N PHE A 119 18.21 -0.54 12.66
CA PHE A 119 17.43 -0.36 13.89
C PHE A 119 16.76 -1.67 14.32
N VAL A 120 16.19 -2.43 13.37
CA VAL A 120 15.57 -3.74 13.60
C VAL A 120 16.62 -4.77 14.00
N GLN A 121 17.69 -4.92 13.23
CA GLN A 121 18.74 -5.90 13.49
C GLN A 121 19.41 -5.70 14.85
N ALA A 122 19.68 -4.44 15.24
CA ALA A 122 20.29 -4.12 16.53
C ALA A 122 19.43 -4.48 17.74
N ARG A 123 18.12 -4.69 17.56
CA ARG A 123 17.15 -4.96 18.64
C ARG A 123 16.53 -6.34 18.57
N LEU A 124 16.85 -7.11 17.54
CA LEU A 124 16.36 -8.47 17.39
C LEU A 124 17.06 -9.41 18.37
N GLY A 125 16.32 -10.37 18.92
CA GLY A 125 16.87 -11.41 19.79
C GLY A 125 17.94 -12.24 19.08
N LYS A 126 18.99 -12.63 19.81
CA LYS A 126 20.09 -13.47 19.27
C LYS A 126 19.58 -14.82 18.77
N ASP A 127 18.59 -15.38 19.44
CA ASP A 127 17.88 -16.61 19.06
C ASP A 127 17.21 -16.52 17.68
N LEU A 128 16.71 -15.33 17.32
CA LEU A 128 16.10 -15.06 16.02
C LEU A 128 17.17 -14.78 14.95
N LEU A 129 18.29 -14.17 15.32
CA LEU A 129 19.41 -13.89 14.40
C LEU A 129 20.20 -15.16 14.03
N GLU A 130 20.34 -16.12 14.95
CA GLU A 130 21.10 -17.36 14.70
C GLU A 130 20.37 -18.36 13.78
N GLN A 131 19.12 -18.08 13.43
CA GLN A 131 18.37 -18.84 12.42
C GLN A 131 18.93 -18.59 11.01
N ARG A 132 18.31 -19.22 10.00
CA ARG A 132 18.65 -18.95 8.60
C ARG A 132 18.39 -17.49 8.25
N THR A 133 19.15 -16.98 7.30
CA THR A 133 18.92 -15.66 6.74
C THR A 133 17.63 -15.64 5.92
N HIS A 134 16.77 -14.68 6.23
CA HIS A 134 15.52 -14.41 5.53
C HIS A 134 15.44 -12.93 5.14
N ARG A 135 14.77 -12.65 4.02
CA ARG A 135 14.45 -11.27 3.61
C ARG A 135 12.95 -11.06 3.81
N ILE A 136 12.63 -10.15 4.71
CA ILE A 136 11.27 -9.78 5.09
C ILE A 136 10.95 -8.44 4.41
N PHE A 137 9.72 -8.27 3.93
CA PHE A 137 9.28 -7.01 3.35
C PHE A 137 8.27 -6.37 4.28
N ILE A 138 8.49 -5.11 4.63
CA ILE A 138 7.69 -4.43 5.64
C ILE A 138 6.98 -3.27 4.95
N ASP A 139 5.66 -3.38 4.84
CA ASP A 139 4.81 -2.27 4.43
C ASP A 139 4.55 -1.41 5.69
N LEU A 140 4.90 -0.13 5.64
CA LEU A 140 4.74 0.80 6.74
C LEU A 140 4.41 2.20 6.25
N GLU A 141 3.89 3.01 7.16
CA GLU A 141 3.61 4.42 6.92
C GLU A 141 4.43 5.30 7.86
N ILE A 142 5.05 6.34 7.34
CA ILE A 142 5.64 7.41 8.13
C ILE A 142 4.71 8.60 8.04
N SER A 143 4.16 9.01 9.17
CA SER A 143 3.22 10.13 9.23
C SER A 143 3.85 11.49 8.95
N ASN A 144 3.01 12.50 8.76
CA ASN A 144 3.43 13.90 8.67
C ASN A 144 4.11 14.44 9.94
N ALA A 145 4.00 13.73 11.07
CA ALA A 145 4.73 13.99 12.31
C ALA A 145 6.02 13.14 12.45
N GLY A 146 6.33 12.31 11.44
CA GLY A 146 7.52 11.47 11.40
C GLY A 146 7.43 10.15 12.18
N ALA A 147 6.28 9.85 12.79
CA ALA A 147 6.06 8.58 13.50
C ALA A 147 5.75 7.45 12.52
N VAL A 148 6.36 6.28 12.74
CA VAL A 148 6.07 5.04 12.02
C VAL A 148 4.76 4.44 12.53
N ARG A 149 3.85 4.10 11.63
CA ARG A 149 2.53 3.50 11.91
C ARG A 149 2.11 2.53 10.79
N ASN A 150 0.95 1.90 10.94
CA ASN A 150 0.34 1.01 9.94
C ASN A 150 1.26 -0.11 9.43
N ILE A 151 2.06 -0.68 10.34
CA ILE A 151 3.07 -1.69 10.06
C ILE A 151 2.41 -3.02 9.66
N LYS A 152 2.82 -3.56 8.51
CA LYS A 152 2.44 -4.89 8.01
C LYS A 152 3.68 -5.63 7.56
N VAL A 153 3.93 -6.78 8.17
CA VAL A 153 5.09 -7.62 7.85
C VAL A 153 4.67 -8.66 6.81
N HIS A 154 5.33 -8.65 5.66
CA HIS A 154 5.13 -9.62 4.59
C HIS A 154 6.27 -10.62 4.53
N ARG A 155 5.92 -11.89 4.23
CA ARG A 155 6.89 -12.99 4.05
C ARG A 155 7.74 -13.26 5.30
N SER A 156 7.17 -13.06 6.49
CA SER A 156 7.83 -13.45 7.74
C SER A 156 7.99 -14.99 7.81
N PRO A 157 9.15 -15.52 8.25
CA PRO A 157 9.37 -16.97 8.39
C PRO A 157 8.52 -17.61 9.49
N THR A 158 8.27 -16.87 10.58
CA THR A 158 7.55 -17.34 11.76
C THR A 158 6.71 -16.22 12.38
N ALA A 159 5.65 -16.59 13.10
CA ALA A 159 4.83 -15.61 13.82
C ALA A 159 5.63 -14.85 14.90
N GLN A 160 6.58 -15.53 15.57
CA GLN A 160 7.47 -14.89 16.55
C GLN A 160 8.30 -13.77 15.91
N MET A 161 8.81 -13.99 14.71
CA MET A 161 9.58 -12.99 13.98
C MET A 161 8.73 -11.77 13.63
N GLU A 162 7.51 -12.00 13.15
CA GLU A 162 6.57 -10.92 12.81
C GLU A 162 6.21 -10.06 14.03
N MET A 163 5.88 -10.70 15.16
CA MET A 163 5.58 -10.00 16.40
C MET A 163 6.77 -9.16 16.88
N GLU A 164 7.98 -9.74 16.87
CA GLU A 164 9.16 -9.06 17.36
C GLU A 164 9.59 -7.89 16.47
N VAL A 165 9.55 -8.08 15.14
CA VAL A 165 9.83 -7.00 14.19
C VAL A 165 8.83 -5.86 14.34
N THR A 166 7.54 -6.17 14.48
CA THR A 166 6.49 -5.16 14.68
C THR A 166 6.74 -4.38 15.98
N ARG A 167 7.01 -5.08 17.10
CA ARG A 167 7.34 -4.48 18.40
C ARG A 167 8.56 -3.55 18.34
N ILE A 168 9.55 -3.89 17.53
CA ILE A 168 10.75 -3.05 17.34
C ILE A 168 10.39 -1.82 16.52
N LEU A 169 9.66 -1.97 15.42
CA LEU A 169 9.30 -0.86 14.52
C LEU A 169 8.44 0.21 15.19
N GLU A 170 7.55 -0.17 16.11
CA GLU A 170 6.77 0.77 16.92
C GLU A 170 7.64 1.69 17.80
N ARG A 171 8.91 1.31 18.02
CA ARG A 171 9.88 2.06 18.84
C ARG A 171 10.90 2.83 18.00
N VAL A 172 10.75 2.83 16.68
CA VAL A 172 11.61 3.62 15.80
C VAL A 172 11.48 5.10 16.19
N PRO A 173 12.61 5.80 16.41
CA PRO A 173 12.59 7.24 16.68
C PRO A 173 11.86 7.99 15.57
N THR A 174 11.10 9.01 15.94
CA THR A 174 10.42 9.89 14.99
C THR A 174 11.44 10.48 14.00
N LEU A 175 11.10 10.36 12.72
CA LEU A 175 11.87 10.84 11.58
C LEU A 175 11.49 12.31 11.29
N ALA A 176 12.28 13.01 10.49
CA ALA A 176 11.75 14.19 9.83
C ALA A 176 10.76 13.71 8.75
N PRO A 177 9.56 14.31 8.65
CA PRO A 177 8.57 13.89 7.67
C PRO A 177 9.05 14.18 6.24
N GLY A 178 8.59 13.37 5.29
CA GLY A 178 8.74 13.71 3.87
C GLY A 178 7.85 14.88 3.50
N SER A 179 8.12 15.53 2.38
CA SER A 179 7.38 16.71 1.94
C SER A 179 6.96 16.64 0.48
N LYS A 180 5.82 17.29 0.19
CA LYS A 180 5.32 17.53 -1.17
C LYS A 180 4.89 18.98 -1.27
N ASP A 181 5.40 19.70 -2.25
CA ASP A 181 5.21 21.13 -2.43
C ASP A 181 5.55 21.93 -1.14
N GLY A 182 6.58 21.47 -0.40
CA GLY A 182 7.02 22.03 0.87
C GLY A 182 6.08 21.79 2.06
N VAL A 183 5.04 20.97 1.90
CA VAL A 183 4.12 20.58 2.99
C VAL A 183 4.54 19.19 3.50
N PRO A 184 4.76 19.00 4.81
CA PRO A 184 5.00 17.68 5.38
C PRO A 184 3.86 16.73 5.03
N GLN A 185 4.12 15.50 4.61
CA GLN A 185 3.09 14.53 4.23
C GLN A 185 3.32 13.18 4.88
N ALA A 186 2.23 12.46 5.14
CA ALA A 186 2.33 11.03 5.43
C ALA A 186 2.76 10.27 4.16
N VAL A 187 3.56 9.22 4.32
CA VAL A 187 4.08 8.42 3.22
C VAL A 187 4.04 6.94 3.51
N LYS A 188 3.66 6.16 2.50
CA LYS A 188 3.68 4.71 2.52
C LYS A 188 4.94 4.17 1.83
N LEU A 189 5.58 3.18 2.47
CA LEU A 189 6.86 2.60 2.05
C LEU A 189 6.85 1.07 2.21
N ILE A 190 7.62 0.39 1.36
CA ILE A 190 7.89 -1.04 1.50
C ILE A 190 9.39 -1.25 1.66
N ILE A 191 9.81 -1.59 2.86
CA ILE A 191 11.23 -1.69 3.22
C ILE A 191 11.66 -3.15 3.30
N PRO A 192 12.71 -3.56 2.55
CA PRO A 192 13.29 -4.87 2.69
C PRO A 192 14.23 -4.92 3.91
N VAL A 193 13.93 -5.80 4.86
CA VAL A 193 14.81 -6.06 6.01
C VAL A 193 15.41 -7.45 5.90
N LYS A 194 16.74 -7.52 5.95
CA LYS A 194 17.46 -8.79 6.07
C LYS A 194 17.49 -9.17 7.55
N VAL A 195 17.03 -10.38 7.85
CA VAL A 195 16.98 -10.91 9.21
C VAL A 195 17.71 -12.25 9.26
N GLY A 196 18.67 -12.37 10.18
CA GLY A 196 19.47 -13.57 10.38
C GLY A 196 20.96 -13.23 10.50
N LYS A 197 21.78 -14.26 10.59
CA LYS A 197 23.22 -14.10 10.76
C LYS A 197 23.84 -13.44 9.53
N ASP A 198 24.55 -12.34 9.74
CA ASP A 198 25.50 -11.85 8.73
C ASP A 198 26.65 -12.86 8.66
N VAL A 199 26.76 -13.47 7.48
CA VAL A 199 27.84 -14.42 7.14
C VAL A 199 29.08 -13.63 6.76
#